data_AF-A0ABD0K0B0-F1
#
_entry.id   AF-A0ABD0K0B0-F1
#
_cell.length_a   1.000
_cell.length_b   1.000
_cell.length_c   1.000
_cell.angle_alpha   90.00
_cell.angle_beta   90.00
_cell.angle_gamma   90.00
#
_symmetry.space_group_name_H-M   'P 1'
#
loop_
_entity.id
_entity.type
_entity.pdbx_description
1 polymer ?
#
loop_
_entity_poly.entity_id
_entity_poly.type
_entity_poly.pdbx_seq_one_letter_code
_entity_poly.pdbx_strand_id
1 'polypeptide(L)'
;MKGCEDGLWKKAIRNHLDWSAVSSSSEEGEMKKAKWTSILYHIQDVHQDLPSLEFPECLHEDLKTDARVWLDPNTKAFTSLEKLVTEPRLLKDVAQLSSGD
;
A
#
# COMPACT_ATOMS: atom_id res chain seq x y z
N MET A 1 23.49 -11.31 -14.16
CA MET A 1 22.24 -11.69 -13.47
C MET A 1 21.22 -10.60 -13.69
N LYS A 2 20.05 -10.93 -14.23
CA LYS A 2 18.95 -9.99 -14.50
C LYS A 2 17.71 -10.61 -13.88
N GLY A 3 17.07 -9.95 -12.92
CA GLY A 3 15.74 -10.34 -12.41
C GLY A 3 15.64 -10.71 -10.93
N CYS A 4 15.87 -9.77 -10.00
CA CYS A 4 15.57 -9.97 -8.58
C CYS A 4 15.02 -8.72 -7.86
N GLU A 5 14.60 -7.66 -8.56
CA GLU A 5 14.07 -6.45 -7.91
C GLU A 5 12.53 -6.51 -7.77
N ASP A 6 11.84 -7.16 -8.70
CA ASP A 6 10.38 -7.30 -8.70
C ASP A 6 9.82 -8.10 -7.51
N GLY A 7 10.68 -8.84 -6.78
CA GLY A 7 10.29 -9.73 -5.69
C GLY A 7 10.20 -9.08 -4.31
N LEU A 8 10.93 -7.98 -4.09
CA LEU A 8 11.11 -7.40 -2.75
C LEU A 8 9.78 -6.91 -2.15
N TRP A 9 8.98 -6.22 -2.97
CA TRP A 9 7.77 -5.56 -2.52
C TRP A 9 6.50 -6.40 -2.64
N LYS A 10 6.52 -7.51 -3.39
CA LYS A 10 5.31 -8.35 -3.61
C LYS A 10 4.67 -8.83 -2.31
N LYS A 11 5.48 -9.33 -1.37
CA LYS A 11 4.98 -9.79 -0.08
C LYS A 11 4.43 -8.63 0.75
N ALA A 12 5.13 -7.50 0.78
CA ALA A 12 4.70 -6.32 1.51
C ALA A 12 3.38 -5.75 0.94
N ILE A 13 3.23 -5.67 -0.38
CA ILE A 13 2.00 -5.22 -1.03
C ILE A 13 0.82 -6.13 -0.67
N ARG A 14 1.00 -7.46 -0.69
CA ARG A 14 -0.05 -8.39 -0.29
C ARG A 14 -0.43 -8.23 1.17
N ASN A 15 0.58 -8.19 2.06
CA ASN A 15 0.35 -7.98 3.48
C ASN A 15 -0.36 -6.65 3.74
N HIS A 16 -0.04 -5.60 2.99
CA HIS A 16 -0.66 -4.30 3.09
C HIS A 16 -2.14 -4.31 2.66
N LEU A 17 -2.47 -5.06 1.59
CA LEU A 17 -3.86 -5.30 1.19
C LEU A 17 -4.64 -6.01 2.29
N ASP A 18 -4.11 -7.13 2.79
CA ASP A 18 -4.73 -7.90 3.86
C ASP A 18 -4.92 -7.04 5.12
N TRP A 19 -3.88 -6.29 5.51
CA TRP A 19 -3.91 -5.35 6.63
C TRP A 19 -4.94 -4.23 6.43
N SER A 20 -5.06 -3.68 5.21
CA SER A 20 -6.05 -2.63 4.90
C SER A 20 -7.48 -3.12 5.17
N ALA A 21 -7.75 -4.38 4.81
CA ALA A 21 -9.03 -5.04 5.03
C ALA A 21 -9.29 -5.37 6.51
N VAL A 22 -8.36 -6.06 7.19
CA VAL A 22 -8.59 -6.54 8.56
C VAL A 22 -8.46 -5.46 9.62
N SER A 23 -7.79 -4.35 9.34
CA SER A 23 -7.67 -3.20 10.26
C SER A 23 -8.79 -2.18 10.11
N SER A 24 -9.79 -2.45 9.27
CA SER A 24 -10.94 -1.58 9.04
C SER A 24 -12.22 -2.41 9.11
N SER A 25 -13.29 -1.86 9.65
CA SER A 25 -14.59 -2.53 9.68
C SER A 25 -15.16 -2.73 8.27
N SER A 26 -16.15 -3.60 8.14
CA SER A 26 -16.82 -3.89 6.86
C SER A 26 -17.48 -2.65 6.22
N GLU A 27 -17.90 -1.67 7.03
CA GLU A 27 -18.58 -0.45 6.57
C GLU A 27 -17.61 0.67 6.15
N GLU A 28 -16.34 0.59 6.55
CA GLU A 28 -15.31 1.61 6.29
C GLU A 28 -14.63 1.44 4.92
N GLY A 29 -15.43 1.39 3.85
CA GLY A 29 -14.92 1.19 2.49
C GLY A 29 -13.90 2.25 2.03
N GLU A 30 -14.09 3.52 2.41
CA GLU A 30 -13.15 4.60 2.08
C GLU A 30 -11.84 4.51 2.87
N MET A 31 -11.90 4.13 4.16
CA MET A 31 -10.69 3.85 4.96
C MET A 31 -9.87 2.72 4.35
N LYS A 32 -10.51 1.63 3.88
CA LYS A 32 -9.82 0.52 3.21
C LYS A 32 -9.11 0.98 1.95
N LYS A 33 -9.76 1.82 1.12
CA LYS A 33 -9.12 2.41 -0.06
C LYS A 33 -7.96 3.32 0.33
N ALA A 34 -8.14 4.18 1.33
CA ALA A 34 -7.11 5.11 1.81
C ALA A 34 -5.87 4.37 2.33
N LYS A 35 -6.07 3.35 3.18
CA LYS A 35 -5.00 2.46 3.62
C LYS A 35 -4.37 1.77 2.43
N TRP A 36 -5.13 1.15 1.54
CA TRP A 36 -4.59 0.46 0.37
C TRP A 36 -3.72 1.36 -0.51
N THR A 37 -4.19 2.56 -0.88
CA THR A 37 -3.45 3.47 -1.75
C THR A 37 -2.21 4.08 -1.08
N SER A 38 -2.17 4.15 0.26
CA SER A 38 -0.98 4.60 1.00
C SER A 38 0.28 3.77 0.70
N ILE A 39 0.14 2.53 0.19
CA ILE A 39 1.30 1.70 -0.19
C ILE A 39 2.20 2.38 -1.22
N LEU A 40 1.65 3.26 -2.06
CA LEU A 40 2.42 4.01 -3.04
C LEU A 40 3.41 4.96 -2.37
N TYR A 41 3.07 5.52 -1.21
CA TYR A 41 3.93 6.40 -0.43
C TYR A 41 4.86 5.60 0.48
N HIS A 42 4.31 4.58 1.15
CA HIS A 42 5.08 3.69 2.04
C HIS A 42 6.25 3.01 1.32
N ILE A 43 6.09 2.62 0.05
CA ILE A 43 7.15 2.01 -0.76
C ILE A 43 8.28 2.98 -1.12
N GLN A 44 8.06 4.28 -0.96
CA GLN A 44 9.00 5.36 -1.21
C GLN A 44 9.62 5.93 0.07
N ASP A 45 9.40 5.30 1.23
CA ASP A 45 9.79 5.85 2.55
C ASP A 45 9.02 7.12 2.95
N VAL A 46 7.82 7.33 2.37
CA VAL A 46 6.95 8.46 2.72
C VAL A 46 5.83 7.94 3.62
N HIS A 47 5.95 8.22 4.91
CA HIS A 47 5.08 7.67 5.95
C HIS A 47 4.08 8.68 6.54
N GLN A 48 4.26 9.98 6.28
CA GLN A 48 3.45 11.07 6.83
C GLN A 48 3.03 12.04 5.72
N ASP A 49 2.13 12.97 6.04
CA ASP A 49 1.58 13.98 5.12
C ASP A 49 0.99 13.35 3.84
N LEU A 50 0.33 12.20 4.01
CA LEU A 50 -0.29 11.48 2.91
C LEU A 50 -1.53 12.23 2.38
N PRO A 51 -1.87 12.09 1.09
CA PRO A 51 -2.97 12.88 0.51
C PRO A 51 -4.37 12.54 1.03
N SER A 52 -4.55 11.38 1.68
CA SER A 52 -5.86 10.95 2.17
C SER A 52 -6.13 11.51 3.56
N LEU A 53 -7.26 12.19 3.73
CA LEU A 53 -7.69 12.69 5.04
C LEU A 53 -8.08 11.56 6.01
N GLU A 54 -8.57 10.44 5.48
CA GLU A 54 -8.94 9.26 6.27
C GLU A 54 -7.70 8.53 6.81
N PHE A 55 -6.58 8.60 6.09
CA PHE A 55 -5.33 7.94 6.45
C PHE A 55 -4.13 8.83 6.10
N PRO A 56 -3.84 9.86 6.91
CA PRO A 56 -2.80 10.84 6.63
C PRO A 56 -1.38 10.36 6.99
N GLU A 57 -1.24 9.28 7.77
CA GLU A 57 0.06 8.72 8.18
C GLU A 57 0.01 7.21 8.46
N CYS A 58 1.17 6.54 8.35
CA CYS A 58 1.33 5.11 8.64
C CYS A 58 1.23 4.80 10.16
N LEU A 59 0.61 3.67 10.51
CA LEU A 59 0.33 3.28 11.92
C LEU A 59 1.40 2.37 12.55
N HIS A 60 2.64 2.45 12.11
CA HIS A 60 3.74 1.69 12.70
C HIS A 60 4.87 2.61 13.12
N GLU A 61 5.60 2.22 14.17
CA GLU A 61 6.86 2.87 14.52
C GLU A 61 7.91 2.65 13.42
N ASP A 62 8.96 3.46 13.40
CA ASP A 62 10.07 3.33 12.47
C ASP A 62 10.61 1.89 12.47
N LEU A 63 10.40 1.20 11.35
CA LEU A 63 10.94 -0.13 11.17
C LEU A 63 12.45 0.03 11.01
N LYS A 64 13.20 -0.29 12.06
CA LYS A 64 14.67 -0.38 12.01
C LYS A 64 15.08 -1.51 11.06
N THR A 65 15.08 -1.23 9.76
CA THR A 65 15.53 -2.15 8.73
C THR A 65 16.70 -1.50 8.03
N ASP A 66 17.90 -2.01 8.29
CA ASP A 66 19.15 -1.43 7.77
C ASP A 66 19.36 -1.66 6.26
N ALA A 67 18.35 -2.13 5.51
CA ALA A 67 18.52 -2.57 4.12
C ALA A 67 17.26 -2.59 3.23
N ARG A 68 16.23 -1.76 3.47
CA ARG A 68 15.14 -1.64 2.48
C ARG A 68 15.59 -0.82 1.29
N VAL A 69 15.44 -1.38 0.09
CA VAL A 69 15.57 -0.65 -1.17
C VAL A 69 14.19 -0.07 -1.50
N TRP A 70 14.04 1.23 -1.28
CA TRP A 70 12.85 1.98 -1.63
C TRP A 70 12.68 2.07 -3.14
N LEU A 71 11.43 2.06 -3.62
CA LEU A 71 11.16 2.13 -5.04
C LEU A 71 11.11 3.59 -5.48
N ASP A 72 11.91 3.95 -6.48
CA ASP A 72 11.90 5.31 -7.03
C ASP A 72 10.64 5.55 -7.87
N PRO A 73 9.86 6.63 -7.62
CA PRO A 73 8.64 6.97 -8.35
C PRO A 73 8.85 7.17 -9.85
N ASN A 74 10.07 7.49 -10.28
CA ASN A 74 10.41 7.71 -11.68
C ASN A 74 10.68 6.40 -12.44
N THR A 75 10.60 5.25 -11.78
CA THR A 75 10.85 3.94 -12.40
C THR A 75 9.60 3.38 -13.06
N LYS A 76 9.79 2.58 -14.12
CA LYS A 76 8.69 1.84 -14.76
C LYS A 76 7.98 0.89 -13.78
N ALA A 77 8.73 0.33 -12.83
CA ALA A 77 8.19 -0.54 -11.79
C ALA A 77 7.16 0.21 -10.93
N PHE A 78 7.49 1.44 -10.48
CA PHE A 78 6.55 2.27 -9.75
C PHE A 78 5.34 2.64 -10.59
N THR A 79 5.53 3.09 -11.83
CA THR A 79 4.40 3.43 -12.73
C THR A 79 3.45 2.23 -12.94
N SER A 80 4.00 1.02 -13.06
CA SER A 80 3.19 -0.20 -13.16
C SER A 80 2.42 -0.51 -11.87
N LEU A 81 3.06 -0.30 -10.71
CA LEU A 81 2.42 -0.47 -9.41
C LEU A 81 1.30 0.55 -9.19
N GLU A 82 1.56 1.83 -9.47
CA GLU A 82 0.59 2.92 -9.35
C GLU A 82 -0.69 2.63 -10.15
N LYS A 83 -0.54 2.22 -11.41
CA LYS A 83 -1.69 1.84 -12.26
C LYS A 83 -2.49 0.67 -11.68
N LEU A 84 -1.82 -0.30 -11.07
CA LEU A 84 -2.49 -1.45 -10.46
C LEU A 84 -3.23 -1.03 -9.19
N VAL A 85 -2.55 -0.31 -8.28
CA VAL A 85 -3.10 0.12 -6.99
C VAL A 85 -4.30 1.07 -7.17
N THR A 86 -4.26 1.91 -8.21
CA THR A 86 -5.32 2.90 -8.51
C THR A 86 -6.36 2.42 -9.52
N GLU A 87 -6.30 1.16 -9.99
CA GLU A 87 -7.28 0.62 -10.94
C GLU A 87 -8.70 0.68 -10.32
N PRO A 88 -9.68 1.31 -10.99
CA PRO A 88 -11.01 1.55 -10.40
C PRO A 88 -11.73 0.28 -9.94
N ARG A 89 -11.56 -0.82 -10.68
CA ARG A 89 -12.13 -2.12 -10.32
C ARG A 89 -11.52 -2.66 -9.03
N LEU A 90 -10.19 -2.60 -8.92
CA LEU A 90 -9.50 -3.03 -7.71
C LEU A 90 -9.92 -2.19 -6.50
N LEU A 91 -10.02 -0.86 -6.64
CA LEU A 91 -10.47 0.02 -5.56
C LEU A 91 -11.90 -0.28 -5.11
N LYS A 92 -12.78 -0.66 -6.04
CA LYS A 92 -14.13 -1.11 -5.71
C LYS A 92 -14.10 -2.41 -4.91
N ASP A 93 -13.28 -3.38 -5.32
CA ASP A 93 -13.15 -4.66 -4.64
C ASP A 93 -12.54 -4.48 -3.24
N VAL A 94 -11.51 -3.63 -3.10
CA VAL A 94 -10.89 -3.26 -1.82
C VAL A 94 -11.90 -2.70 -0.83
N ALA A 95 -12.80 -1.83 -1.29
CA ALA A 95 -13.84 -1.24 -0.45
C ALA A 95 -14.83 -2.28 0.11
N GLN A 96 -14.97 -3.42 -0.56
CA GLN A 96 -15.92 -4.49 -0.24
C GLN A 96 -15.25 -5.67 0.47
N LEU A 97 -13.93 -5.63 0.71
CA LEU A 97 -13.24 -6.68 1.44
C LEU A 97 -13.86 -6.84 2.83
N SER A 98 -14.09 -8.07 3.26
CA SER A 98 -14.56 -8.37 4.62
C SER A 98 -13.52 -7.95 5.66
N SER A 99 -13.99 -7.47 6.81
CA SER A 99 -13.15 -7.33 8.00
C SER A 99 -12.74 -8.70 8.55
N GLY A 100 -11.76 -8.73 9.45
CA GLY A 100 -11.30 -9.97 10.10
C GLY A 100 -12.14 -10.42 11.30
N ASP A 101 -13.30 -9.81 11.52
CA ASP A 101 -14.22 -10.00 12.66
C ASP A 101 -15.33 -11.02 12.36
#